data_AF-A0A838CVR4-F1
#
_entry.id   AF-A0A838CVR4-F1
#
_cell.length_a   1.000
_cell.length_b   1.000
_cell.length_c   1.000
_cell.angle_alpha   90.00
_cell.angle_beta   90.00
_cell.angle_gamma   90.00
#
_symmetry.space_group_name_H-M   'P 1'
#
loop_
_entity.id
_entity.type
_entity.pdbx_description
1 polymer ?
#
loop_
_entity_poly.entity_id
_entity_poly.type
_entity_poly.pdbx_seq_one_letter_code
_entity_poly.pdbx_strand_id
1 'polypeptide(L)'
;MKYEKVLEDETLDQRTKHRKSAKNLLYVLTAISFVGLVFELVTSSIPELIYASMIMAVPMVYEFLKSMQSNDTLWHKWEVFWSGRKRLFVLKEVVSVISGMFVFTWILGVDFSFYIGGAIVTAVLQLGDSKKRWHAKNEYLEMYKEEVA
;
A
#
# COMPACT_ATOMS: atom_id res chain seq x y z
N MET A 1 20.52 3.21 -8.95
CA MET A 1 19.24 3.62 -9.56
C MET A 1 17.95 3.13 -8.86
N LYS A 2 17.56 1.84 -8.86
CA LYS A 2 16.29 1.42 -8.16
C LYS A 2 16.35 1.48 -6.62
N TYR A 3 17.54 1.34 -6.02
CA TYR A 3 17.71 1.43 -4.56
C TYR A 3 17.62 2.89 -4.08
N GLU A 4 18.25 3.82 -4.79
CA GLU A 4 18.14 5.27 -4.53
C GLU A 4 16.70 5.76 -4.55
N LYS A 5 15.89 5.37 -5.55
CA LYS A 5 14.46 5.74 -5.58
C LYS A 5 13.66 5.21 -4.38
N VAL A 6 14.03 4.04 -3.85
CA VAL A 6 13.36 3.45 -2.68
C VAL A 6 13.78 4.18 -1.39
N LEU A 7 15.04 4.64 -1.32
CA LEU A 7 15.50 5.54 -0.28
C LEU A 7 14.80 6.91 -0.37
N GLU A 8 14.67 7.50 -1.56
CA GLU A 8 13.97 8.77 -1.79
C GLU A 8 12.49 8.75 -1.37
N ASP A 9 11.83 7.58 -1.46
CA ASP A 9 10.44 7.38 -1.05
C ASP A 9 10.27 7.03 0.46
N GLU A 10 11.37 6.77 1.18
CA GLU A 10 11.38 6.65 2.64
C GLU A 10 11.81 7.96 3.30
N THR A 11 11.38 8.16 4.55
CA THR A 11 11.66 9.42 5.27
C THR A 11 11.63 9.19 6.77
N LEU A 12 12.38 10.01 7.52
CA LEU A 12 12.30 10.05 8.98
C LEU A 12 10.91 10.44 9.47
N ASP A 13 10.22 11.32 8.73
CA ASP A 13 8.86 11.76 9.03
C ASP A 13 7.80 10.81 8.44
N GLN A 14 7.64 9.67 9.11
CA GLN A 14 6.65 8.65 8.74
C GLN A 14 5.22 9.19 8.76
N ARG A 15 4.93 10.20 9.58
CA ARG A 15 3.62 10.87 9.61
C ARG A 15 3.28 11.53 8.27
N THR A 16 4.21 12.30 7.72
CA THR A 16 4.03 12.99 6.43
C THR A 16 3.87 11.99 5.30
N LYS A 17 4.60 10.87 5.34
CA LYS A 17 4.44 9.76 4.39
C LYS A 17 3.02 9.17 4.43
N HIS A 18 2.53 8.83 5.62
CA HIS A 18 1.18 8.28 5.79
C HIS A 18 0.09 9.30 5.40
N ARG A 19 0.29 10.59 5.66
CA ARG A 19 -0.65 11.65 5.23
C ARG A 19 -0.71 11.78 3.71
N LYS A 20 0.44 11.76 3.03
CA LYS A 20 0.51 11.79 1.56
C LYS A 20 -0.17 10.55 0.96
N SER A 21 0.09 9.38 1.55
CA SER A 21 -0.55 8.11 1.17
C SER A 21 -2.07 8.16 1.30
N ALA A 22 -2.60 8.59 2.45
CA ALA A 22 -4.04 8.74 2.68
C ALA A 22 -4.70 9.71 1.68
N LYS A 23 -4.03 10.83 1.37
CA LYS A 23 -4.50 11.80 0.36
C LYS A 23 -4.55 11.20 -1.05
N ASN A 24 -3.54 10.44 -1.44
CA ASN A 24 -3.53 9.75 -2.73
C ASN A 24 -4.65 8.69 -2.82
N LEU A 25 -4.84 7.91 -1.76
CA LEU A 25 -5.93 6.94 -1.68
C LEU A 25 -7.30 7.62 -1.74
N LEU A 26 -7.47 8.78 -1.12
CA LEU A 26 -8.67 9.60 -1.25
C LEU A 26 -8.92 10.00 -2.71
N TYR A 27 -7.89 10.46 -3.44
CA TYR A 27 -8.06 10.78 -4.86
C TYR A 27 -8.47 9.58 -5.70
N VAL A 28 -7.87 8.41 -5.46
CA VAL A 28 -8.24 7.16 -6.13
C VAL A 28 -9.70 6.80 -5.81
N LEU A 29 -10.13 6.91 -4.56
CA LEU A 29 -11.50 6.68 -4.14
C LEU A 29 -12.48 7.63 -4.83
N THR A 30 -12.18 8.93 -4.86
CA THR A 30 -13.01 9.92 -5.54
C THR A 30 -13.13 9.62 -7.03
N ALA A 31 -12.04 9.22 -7.68
CA ALA A 31 -12.05 8.83 -9.09
C ALA A 31 -12.92 7.59 -9.34
N ILE A 32 -12.77 6.52 -8.55
CA ILE A 32 -13.57 5.29 -8.69
C ILE A 32 -15.05 5.58 -8.47
N SER A 33 -15.39 6.35 -7.42
CA SER A 33 -16.78 6.72 -7.13
C SER A 33 -17.38 7.59 -8.24
N PHE A 34 -16.60 8.50 -8.83
CA PHE A 34 -17.06 9.32 -9.96
C PHE A 34 -17.34 8.46 -11.20
N VAL A 35 -16.43 7.55 -11.56
CA VAL A 35 -16.65 6.62 -12.68
C VAL A 35 -17.86 5.72 -12.41
N GLY A 36 -18.01 5.22 -11.18
CA GLY A 36 -19.18 4.44 -10.77
C GLY A 36 -20.50 5.18 -10.95
N LEU A 37 -20.56 6.44 -10.50
CA LEU A 37 -21.76 7.29 -10.68
C LEU A 37 -22.08 7.55 -12.16
N VAL A 38 -21.06 7.86 -12.98
CA VAL A 38 -21.26 8.06 -14.43
C VAL A 38 -21.78 6.79 -15.08
N PHE A 39 -21.26 5.62 -14.68
CA PHE A 39 -21.71 4.34 -15.21
C PHE A 39 -23.17 4.04 -14.82
N GLU A 40 -23.55 4.25 -13.56
CA GLU A 40 -24.93 4.10 -13.08
C GLU A 40 -25.92 4.95 -13.90
N LEU A 41 -25.55 6.21 -14.19
CA LEU A 41 -26.38 7.11 -15.00
C LEU A 41 -26.58 6.62 -16.44
N VAL A 42 -25.64 5.85 -17.00
CA VAL A 42 -25.69 5.33 -18.37
C VAL A 42 -26.38 3.97 -18.43
N THR A 43 -26.16 3.09 -17.46
CA THR A 43 -26.60 1.68 -17.50
C THR A 43 -27.76 1.37 -16.57
N SER A 44 -28.17 2.30 -15.70
CA SER A 44 -29.20 2.11 -14.66
C SER A 44 -28.94 0.92 -13.71
N SER A 45 -27.69 0.46 -13.65
CA SER A 45 -27.24 -0.62 -12.79
C SER A 45 -26.23 -0.08 -11.78
N ILE A 46 -26.38 -0.46 -10.51
CA ILE A 46 -25.41 -0.11 -9.46
C ILE A 46 -24.12 -0.86 -9.78
N PRO A 47 -23.02 -0.17 -10.14
CA PRO A 47 -21.82 -0.87 -10.54
C PRO A 47 -21.10 -1.43 -9.32
N GLU A 48 -20.50 -2.61 -9.49
CA GLU A 48 -19.56 -3.24 -8.55
C GLU A 48 -18.44 -2.29 -8.10
N LEU A 49 -18.21 -1.21 -8.86
CA LEU A 49 -17.33 -0.07 -8.54
C LEU A 49 -17.68 0.65 -7.22
N ILE A 50 -18.96 0.72 -6.83
CA ILE A 50 -19.33 1.33 -5.53
C ILE A 50 -18.90 0.42 -4.37
N TYR A 51 -19.01 -0.91 -4.52
CA TYR A 51 -18.49 -1.85 -3.52
C TYR A 51 -16.95 -1.82 -3.48
N ALA A 52 -16.30 -1.68 -4.63
CA ALA A 52 -14.86 -1.50 -4.71
C ALA A 52 -14.37 -0.25 -3.98
N SER A 53 -15.08 0.87 -4.10
CA SER A 53 -14.71 2.11 -3.39
C SER A 53 -14.84 1.94 -1.87
N MET A 54 -15.85 1.21 -1.39
CA MET A 54 -15.98 0.88 0.04
C MET A 54 -14.82 0.01 0.55
N ILE A 55 -14.40 -1.00 -0.21
CA ILE A 55 -13.24 -1.85 0.16
C ILE A 55 -11.96 -1.02 0.19
N MET A 56 -11.78 -0.12 -0.77
CA MET A 56 -10.62 0.78 -0.86
C MET A 56 -10.63 1.88 0.21
N ALA A 57 -11.76 2.13 0.88
CA ALA A 57 -11.83 3.08 2.00
C ALA A 57 -11.07 2.56 3.24
N VAL A 58 -11.01 1.24 3.44
CA VAL A 58 -10.30 0.60 4.57
C VAL A 58 -8.81 0.98 4.62
N PRO A 59 -8.00 0.79 3.55
CA PRO A 59 -6.61 1.22 3.57
C PRO A 59 -6.45 2.73 3.68
N MET A 60 -7.39 3.54 3.16
CA MET A 60 -7.34 4.99 3.28
C MET A 60 -7.50 5.44 4.74
N VAL A 61 -8.50 4.91 5.44
CA VAL A 61 -8.74 5.17 6.88
C VAL A 61 -7.54 4.69 7.70
N TYR A 62 -6.98 3.53 7.38
CA TYR A 62 -5.80 3.01 8.06
C TYR A 62 -4.58 3.94 7.94
N GLU A 63 -4.28 4.43 6.74
CA GLU A 63 -3.19 5.38 6.50
C GLU A 63 -3.46 6.74 7.18
N PHE A 64 -4.73 7.18 7.18
CA PHE A 64 -5.14 8.38 7.89
C PHE A 64 -4.92 8.26 9.40
N LEU A 65 -5.34 7.15 10.02
CA LEU A 65 -5.13 6.89 11.45
C LEU A 65 -3.64 6.83 11.82
N LYS A 66 -2.79 6.28 10.94
CA LYS A 66 -1.34 6.33 11.14
C LYS A 66 -0.76 7.73 11.04
N SER A 67 -1.29 8.57 10.14
CA SER A 67 -0.85 9.96 10.01
C SER A 67 -1.19 10.84 11.23
N MET A 68 -2.00 10.32 12.16
CA MET A 68 -2.30 10.97 13.44
C MET A 68 -1.36 10.52 14.57
N GLN A 69 -0.56 9.47 14.37
CA GLN A 69 0.36 8.95 15.38
C GLN A 69 1.69 9.73 15.37
N SER A 70 2.40 9.72 16.49
CA SER A 70 3.75 10.28 16.57
C SER A 70 4.76 9.40 15.80
N ASN A 71 5.84 10.01 15.32
CA ASN A 71 6.92 9.27 14.66
C ASN A 71 7.54 8.22 15.58
N ASP A 72 7.67 8.48 16.89
CA ASP A 72 8.10 7.48 17.88
C ASP A 72 7.20 6.25 17.88
N THR A 73 5.88 6.45 17.87
CA THR A 73 4.93 5.34 17.88
C THR A 73 5.03 4.52 16.60
N LEU A 74 5.23 5.18 15.46
CA LEU A 74 5.32 4.54 14.15
C LEU A 74 6.63 3.75 14.01
N TRP A 75 7.75 4.33 14.43
CA TRP A 75 9.06 3.67 14.44
C TRP A 75 9.14 2.54 15.47
N HIS A 76 8.54 2.70 16.65
CA HIS A 76 8.42 1.64 17.65
C HIS A 76 7.62 0.45 17.11
N LYS A 77 6.47 0.69 16.46
CA LYS A 77 5.70 -0.38 15.79
C LYS A 77 6.51 -1.05 14.69
N TRP A 78 7.24 -0.27 13.90
CA TRP A 78 8.13 -0.83 12.88
C TRP A 78 9.16 -1.76 13.51
N GLU A 79 9.81 -1.32 14.58
CA GLU A 79 10.83 -2.08 15.30
C GLU A 79 10.26 -3.39 15.87
N VAL A 80 9.15 -3.32 16.61
CA VAL A 80 8.54 -4.49 17.27
C VAL A 80 8.07 -5.54 16.25
N PHE A 81 7.46 -5.10 15.15
CA PHE A 81 6.81 -6.03 14.21
C PHE A 81 7.72 -6.46 13.06
N TRP A 82 8.66 -5.63 12.62
CA TRP A 82 9.34 -5.82 11.34
C TRP A 82 10.87 -5.75 11.41
N SER A 83 11.45 -5.05 12.40
CA SER A 83 12.90 -5.06 12.59
C SER A 83 13.36 -6.49 12.92
N GLY A 84 14.44 -6.93 12.28
CA GLY A 84 14.92 -8.32 12.33
C GLY A 84 14.04 -9.37 11.65
N ARG A 85 12.82 -9.06 11.21
CA ARG A 85 11.84 -10.03 10.64
C ARG A 85 11.66 -9.89 9.13
N LYS A 86 12.77 -9.82 8.38
CA LYS A 86 12.79 -9.60 6.91
C LYS A 86 11.86 -10.52 6.13
N ARG A 87 11.84 -11.83 6.43
CA ARG A 87 11.01 -12.81 5.70
C ARG A 87 9.50 -12.52 5.87
N LEU A 88 9.07 -12.19 7.08
CA LEU A 88 7.67 -11.86 7.36
C LEU A 88 7.26 -10.55 6.70
N PHE A 89 8.13 -9.54 6.70
CA PHE A 89 7.88 -8.29 5.98
C PHE A 89 7.71 -8.51 4.48
N VAL A 90 8.63 -9.27 3.86
CA VAL A 90 8.57 -9.58 2.43
C VAL A 90 7.29 -10.35 2.09
N LEU A 91 6.89 -11.32 2.91
CA LEU A 91 5.64 -12.06 2.73
C LEU A 91 4.43 -11.13 2.80
N LYS A 92 4.38 -10.26 3.81
CA LYS A 92 3.29 -9.29 4.01
C LYS A 92 3.16 -8.33 2.81
N GLU A 93 4.26 -7.86 2.24
CA GLU A 93 4.23 -7.02 1.04
C GLU A 93 3.76 -7.78 -0.20
N VAL A 94 4.21 -9.03 -0.39
CA VAL A 94 3.75 -9.87 -1.51
C VAL A 94 2.25 -10.14 -1.40
N VAL A 95 1.77 -10.52 -0.22
CA VAL A 95 0.34 -10.73 0.04
C VAL A 95 -0.45 -9.45 -0.22
N SER A 96 0.02 -8.30 0.26
CA SER A 96 -0.64 -7.01 0.04
C SER A 96 -0.80 -6.67 -1.44
N VAL A 97 0.21 -6.94 -2.25
CA VAL A 97 0.16 -6.68 -3.70
C VAL A 97 -0.76 -7.66 -4.41
N ILE A 98 -0.70 -8.95 -4.06
CA ILE A 98 -1.59 -9.96 -4.63
C ILE A 98 -3.05 -9.66 -4.27
N SER A 99 -3.34 -9.27 -3.03
CA SER A 99 -4.70 -8.88 -2.62
C SER A 99 -5.20 -7.64 -3.36
N GLY A 100 -4.32 -6.67 -3.62
CA GLY A 100 -4.66 -5.48 -4.42
C GLY A 100 -5.02 -5.84 -5.86
N MET A 101 -4.25 -6.76 -6.47
CA MET A 101 -4.58 -7.29 -7.80
C MET A 101 -5.90 -8.05 -7.79
N PHE A 102 -6.17 -8.86 -6.77
CA PHE A 102 -7.41 -9.62 -6.67
C PHE A 102 -8.64 -8.70 -6.71
N VAL A 103 -8.62 -7.61 -5.93
CA VAL A 103 -9.69 -6.61 -5.94
C VAL A 103 -9.84 -5.99 -7.33
N PHE A 104 -8.74 -5.61 -7.97
CA PHE A 104 -8.77 -5.00 -9.31
C PHE A 104 -9.27 -5.95 -10.41
N THR A 105 -8.88 -7.23 -10.32
CA THR A 105 -9.22 -8.25 -11.32
C THR A 105 -10.68 -8.68 -11.19
N TRP A 106 -11.21 -8.73 -9.96
CA TRP A 106 -12.62 -8.98 -9.67
C TRP A 106 -13.51 -7.87 -10.25
N ILE A 107 -13.15 -6.60 -10.08
CA ILE A 107 -13.88 -5.44 -10.63
C ILE A 107 -13.95 -5.46 -12.17
N LEU A 108 -12.92 -5.99 -12.82
CA LEU A 108 -12.83 -6.02 -14.29
C LEU A 108 -13.43 -7.31 -14.90
N GLY A 109 -13.93 -8.24 -14.08
CA GLY A 109 -14.53 -9.49 -14.56
C GLY A 109 -13.57 -10.39 -15.35
N VAL A 110 -12.26 -10.30 -15.06
CA VAL A 110 -11.22 -11.01 -15.83
C VAL A 110 -11.13 -12.48 -15.40
N ASP A 111 -10.90 -13.38 -16.36
CA ASP A 111 -10.76 -14.81 -16.15
C ASP A 111 -9.69 -15.18 -15.09
N PHE A 112 -10.02 -16.17 -14.27
CA PHE A 112 -9.20 -16.63 -13.15
C PHE A 112 -7.80 -17.16 -13.57
N SER A 113 -7.66 -17.65 -14.80
CA SER A 113 -6.38 -18.12 -15.34
C SER A 113 -5.37 -16.98 -15.58
N PHE A 114 -5.84 -15.81 -16.04
CA PHE A 114 -5.02 -14.61 -16.18
C PHE A 114 -4.60 -14.05 -14.82
N TYR A 115 -5.46 -14.19 -13.80
CA TYR A 115 -5.14 -13.82 -12.43
C TYR A 115 -3.96 -14.61 -11.86
N ILE A 116 -3.96 -15.95 -11.99
CA ILE A 116 -2.86 -16.79 -11.47
C ILE A 116 -1.53 -16.42 -12.12
N GLY A 117 -1.52 -16.25 -13.45
CA GLY A 117 -0.32 -15.84 -14.19
C GLY A 117 0.19 -14.46 -13.75
N GLY A 118 -0.70 -13.48 -13.64
CA GLY A 118 -0.37 -12.13 -13.19
C GLY A 118 0.12 -12.10 -11.74
N ALA A 119 -0.51 -12.85 -10.83
CA ALA A 119 -0.12 -12.92 -9.43
C ALA A 119 1.30 -13.49 -9.26
N ILE A 120 1.67 -14.51 -10.05
CA ILE A 120 3.03 -15.09 -10.02
C ILE A 120 4.07 -14.08 -10.50
N VAL A 121 3.84 -13.43 -11.65
CA VAL A 121 4.76 -12.43 -12.21
C VAL A 121 4.95 -11.27 -11.22
N THR A 122 3.86 -10.74 -10.68
CA THR A 122 3.91 -9.63 -9.73
C THR A 122 4.56 -10.04 -8.42
N ALA A 123 4.32 -11.24 -7.91
CA ALA A 123 5.00 -11.75 -6.71
C ALA A 123 6.52 -11.80 -6.91
N VAL A 124 6.99 -12.31 -8.05
CA VAL A 124 8.43 -12.39 -8.37
C VAL A 124 9.06 -11.00 -8.44
N LEU A 125 8.40 -10.04 -9.10
CA LEU A 125 8.87 -8.66 -9.16
C LEU A 125 8.87 -7.99 -7.78
N GLN A 126 7.85 -8.26 -6.97
CA GLN A 126 7.69 -7.67 -5.64
C GLN A 126 8.70 -8.21 -4.63
N LEU A 127 9.11 -9.48 -4.72
CA LEU A 127 10.12 -10.06 -3.82
C LEU A 127 11.45 -9.28 -3.83
N GLY A 128 11.87 -8.81 -5.01
CA GLY A 128 13.09 -8.02 -5.16
C GLY A 128 12.96 -6.62 -4.56
N ASP A 129 11.81 -5.98 -4.73
CA ASP A 129 11.56 -4.62 -4.25
C ASP A 129 11.31 -4.58 -2.73
N SER A 130 10.54 -5.54 -2.20
CA SER A 130 10.26 -5.65 -0.76
C SER A 130 11.52 -5.86 0.07
N LYS A 131 12.52 -6.59 -0.45
CA LYS A 131 13.81 -6.71 0.23
C LYS A 131 14.54 -5.36 0.33
N LYS A 132 14.48 -4.54 -0.71
CA LYS A 132 15.11 -3.21 -0.74
C LYS A 132 14.41 -2.24 0.20
N ARG A 133 13.07 -2.22 0.19
CA ARG A 133 12.27 -1.41 1.12
C ARG A 133 12.55 -1.76 2.57
N TRP A 134 12.70 -3.05 2.89
CA TRP A 134 13.06 -3.46 4.24
C TRP A 134 14.42 -2.92 4.68
N HIS A 135 15.42 -2.97 3.80
CA HIS A 135 16.74 -2.41 4.08
C HIS A 135 16.67 -0.89 4.28
N ALA A 136 16.02 -0.17 3.37
CA ALA A 136 15.85 1.28 3.49
C ALA A 136 15.15 1.67 4.80
N LYS A 137 14.07 0.97 5.20
CA LYS A 137 13.38 1.25 6.46
C LYS A 137 14.22 0.99 7.71
N ASN A 138 15.15 0.03 7.68
CA ASN A 138 16.06 -0.15 8.80
C ASN A 138 17.15 0.91 8.84
N GLU A 139 17.65 1.32 7.68
CA GLU A 139 18.61 2.43 7.57
C GLU A 139 18.02 3.73 8.15
N TYR A 140 16.78 4.06 7.78
CA TYR A 140 16.06 5.21 8.37
C TYR A 140 15.70 5.03 9.84
N LEU A 141 15.48 3.79 10.32
CA LEU A 141 15.29 3.54 11.76
C LEU A 141 16.57 3.82 12.55
N GLU A 142 17.73 3.43 12.01
CA GLU A 142 19.04 3.71 12.61
C GLU A 142 19.28 5.23 12.66
N MET A 143 19.08 5.94 11.56
CA MET A 143 19.16 7.41 11.53
C MET A 143 18.20 8.07 12.52
N TYR A 144 16.95 7.60 12.61
CA TYR A 144 15.98 8.13 13.57
C TYR A 144 16.45 7.98 15.01
N LYS A 145 17.06 6.84 15.36
CA LYS A 145 17.61 6.61 16.69
C LYS A 145 18.81 7.50 16.98
N GLU A 146 19.63 7.81 15.98
CA GLU A 146 20.77 8.73 16.12
C GLU A 146 20.32 10.19 16.30
N GLU A 147 19.23 10.62 15.67
CA GLU A 147 18.70 11.99 15.82
C GLU A 147 17.94 12.24 17.13
N VAL A 148 17.36 11.18 17.71
CA VAL A 148 16.54 11.25 18.94
C VAL A 148 17.36 10.90 20.20
N ALA A 149 18.55 10.32 20.05
CA ALA A 149 19.50 10.04 21.14
C ALA A 149 20.23 11.30 21.64
#